data_AF-A0A926CMJ1-F1
#
_entry.id   AF-A0A926CMJ1-F1
#
_cell.length_a   1.000
_cell.length_b   1.000
_cell.length_c   1.000
_cell.angle_alpha   90.00
_cell.angle_beta   90.00
_cell.angle_gamma   90.00
#
_symmetry.space_group_name_H-M   'P 1'
#
loop_
_entity.id
_entity.type
_entity.pdbx_description
1 polymer ?
#
loop_
_entity_poly.entity_id
_entity_poly.type
_entity_poly.pdbx_seq_one_letter_code
_entity_poly.pdbx_strand_id
1 'polypeptide(L)'
;MSTYGQPRGNLEHAGLVVTRDFSEFVVSKQKLKKAEGICLVREKRDSATQTLGFTARPFVLCGLPIRGPPADQLLFERRNGHFTLQITGHPQFGLPFGQDRLVPIFLATMAVRQQSRIVRFESAAELLDTFGLSKGGKEYRRLISAFERIFGATIFFGTESNRSPAKVIHRSRFNFLSEAQIWSTKVRARWPVTALDLT
;
A
#
# COMPACT_ATOMS: atom_id res chain seq x y z
N MET A 1 8.67 25.22 21.17
CA MET A 1 9.90 24.38 21.08
C MET A 1 9.51 23.04 20.51
N SER A 2 9.86 22.76 19.26
CA SER A 2 9.53 21.51 18.57
C SER A 2 10.82 20.70 18.46
N THR A 3 10.91 19.63 19.23
CA THR A 3 12.02 18.67 19.19
C THR A 3 11.85 17.79 17.96
N TYR A 4 12.36 18.24 16.81
CA TYR A 4 12.62 17.36 15.68
C TYR A 4 13.77 16.43 16.07
N GLY A 5 13.49 15.12 15.98
CA GLY A 5 14.42 14.06 16.40
C GLY A 5 15.79 14.19 15.74
N GLN A 6 16.83 14.06 16.56
CA GLN A 6 18.22 14.00 16.11
C GLN A 6 18.41 12.87 15.08
N PRO A 7 19.12 13.10 13.97
CA PRO A 7 19.56 12.03 13.09
C PRO A 7 20.59 11.16 13.82
N ARG A 8 20.41 9.84 13.78
CA ARG A 8 21.43 8.86 14.15
C ARG A 8 22.23 8.54 12.88
N GLY A 9 23.42 9.13 12.76
CA GLY A 9 24.33 9.02 11.62
C GLY A 9 24.96 10.39 11.31
N ASN A 10 26.21 10.42 10.82
CA ASN A 10 26.98 11.64 10.47
C ASN A 10 26.40 12.43 9.27
N LEU A 11 25.08 12.38 9.05
CA LEU A 11 24.41 13.06 7.95
C LEU A 11 23.94 14.45 8.41
N GLU A 12 24.48 15.49 7.77
CA GLU A 12 24.05 16.87 7.96
C GLU A 12 22.63 17.09 7.40
N HIS A 13 21.86 17.97 8.05
CA HIS A 13 20.52 18.34 7.55
C HIS A 13 20.61 19.09 6.23
N ALA A 14 19.86 18.65 5.22
CA ALA A 14 19.89 19.24 3.88
C ALA A 14 19.55 20.73 3.87
N GLY A 15 18.67 21.18 4.78
CA GLY A 15 18.35 22.60 4.92
C GLY A 15 19.54 23.46 5.34
N LEU A 16 20.41 22.95 6.23
CA LEU A 16 21.60 23.68 6.69
C LEU A 16 22.64 23.80 5.57
N VAL A 17 22.87 22.73 4.82
CA VAL A 17 23.78 22.72 3.67
C VAL A 17 23.33 23.71 2.60
N VAL A 18 22.04 23.72 2.25
CA VAL A 18 21.50 24.65 1.25
C VAL A 18 21.62 26.10 1.72
N THR A 19 21.33 26.42 2.98
CA THR A 19 21.49 27.78 3.50
C THR A 19 22.95 28.23 3.54
N ARG A 20 23.89 27.32 3.85
CA ARG A 20 25.33 27.61 3.95
C ARG A 20 25.98 27.79 2.59
N ASP A 21 25.74 26.86 1.67
CA ASP A 21 26.54 26.71 0.45
C ASP A 21 25.81 27.18 -0.82
N PHE A 22 24.48 27.36 -0.74
CA PHE A 22 23.59 27.59 -1.89
C PHE A 22 22.47 28.60 -1.56
N SER A 23 22.83 29.67 -0.83
CA SER A 23 21.90 30.65 -0.27
C SER A 23 21.02 31.36 -1.31
N GLU A 24 21.45 31.37 -2.58
CA GLU A 24 20.72 31.91 -3.73
C GLU A 24 19.49 31.06 -4.12
N PHE A 25 19.41 29.80 -3.69
CA PHE A 25 18.31 28.90 -4.02
C PHE A 25 17.24 28.87 -2.93
N VAL A 26 16.02 29.31 -3.28
CA VAL A 26 14.85 29.19 -2.38
C VAL A 26 14.25 27.79 -2.49
N VAL A 27 14.60 26.91 -1.54
CA VAL A 27 14.04 25.55 -1.47
C VAL A 27 12.95 25.46 -0.40
N SER A 28 11.77 24.98 -0.77
CA SER A 28 10.68 24.80 0.20
C SER A 28 10.98 23.68 1.20
N LYS A 29 10.45 23.80 2.43
CA LYS A 29 10.55 22.76 3.48
C LYS A 29 10.08 21.39 2.98
N GLN A 30 9.06 21.35 2.12
CA GLN A 30 8.55 20.11 1.54
C GLN A 30 9.56 19.45 0.60
N LYS A 31 10.24 20.23 -0.26
CA LYS A 31 11.29 19.71 -1.15
C LYS A 31 12.49 19.21 -0.36
N LEU A 32 12.90 19.92 0.69
CA LEU A 32 13.97 19.47 1.59
C LEU A 32 13.63 18.14 2.27
N LYS A 33 12.45 18.04 2.89
CA LYS A 33 11.99 16.79 3.53
C LYS A 33 11.92 15.62 2.53
N LYS A 34 11.53 15.88 1.28
CA LYS A 34 11.53 14.89 0.21
C LYS A 34 12.96 14.44 -0.12
N ALA A 35 13.91 15.36 -0.23
CA ALA A 35 15.31 15.06 -0.50
C ALA A 35 15.92 14.22 0.63
N GLU A 36 15.73 14.63 1.90
CA GLU A 36 16.16 13.87 3.08
C GLU A 36 15.59 12.43 3.06
N GLY A 37 14.30 12.28 2.76
CA GLY A 37 13.67 10.97 2.62
C GLY A 37 14.27 10.10 1.51
N ILE A 38 14.66 10.70 0.38
CA ILE A 38 15.33 9.98 -0.71
C ILE A 38 16.72 9.51 -0.28
N CYS A 39 17.50 10.37 0.38
CA CYS A 39 18.82 10.00 0.90
C CYS A 39 18.73 8.85 1.89
N LEU A 40 17.80 8.93 2.86
CA LEU A 40 17.57 7.87 3.84
C LEU A 40 17.21 6.53 3.16
N VAL A 41 16.36 6.55 2.11
CA VAL A 41 16.00 5.33 1.37
C VAL A 41 17.19 4.75 0.60
N ARG A 42 18.04 5.61 0.03
CA ARG A 42 19.26 5.17 -0.67
C ARG A 42 20.25 4.50 0.30
N GLU A 43 20.56 5.17 1.40
CA GLU A 43 21.45 4.63 2.43
C GLU A 43 20.96 3.28 2.96
N LYS A 44 19.66 3.15 3.24
CA LYS A 44 19.07 1.87 3.67
C LYS A 44 19.20 0.77 2.61
N ARG A 45 19.07 1.10 1.32
CA ARG A 45 19.25 0.13 0.23
C ARG A 45 20.71 -0.28 0.08
N ASP A 46 21.63 0.67 0.14
CA ASP A 46 23.06 0.42 -0.01
C ASP A 46 23.60 -0.43 1.16
N SER A 47 23.06 -0.21 2.35
CA SER A 47 23.36 -1.01 3.56
C SER A 47 22.52 -2.28 3.70
N ALA A 48 21.61 -2.57 2.77
CA ALA A 48 20.67 -3.70 2.84
C ALA A 48 19.80 -3.74 4.13
N THR A 49 19.55 -2.59 4.76
CA THR A 49 18.75 -2.45 6.00
C THR A 49 17.33 -1.91 5.75
N GLN A 50 16.89 -1.88 4.49
CA GLN A 50 15.56 -1.41 4.13
C GLN A 50 14.45 -2.34 4.63
N THR A 51 13.34 -1.74 5.07
CA THR A 51 12.09 -2.48 5.28
C THR A 51 11.51 -2.86 3.92
N LEU A 52 11.39 -4.15 3.65
CA LEU A 52 10.76 -4.66 2.44
C LEU A 52 9.28 -4.95 2.66
N GLY A 53 8.48 -4.59 1.66
CA GLY A 53 7.07 -4.98 1.55
C GLY A 53 6.85 -5.72 0.24
N PHE A 54 5.92 -6.67 0.27
CA PHE A 54 5.57 -7.52 -0.87
C PHE A 54 4.20 -7.13 -1.42
N THR A 55 4.00 -7.32 -2.72
CA THR A 55 2.70 -7.11 -3.37
C THR A 55 2.57 -8.02 -4.58
N ALA A 56 1.33 -8.30 -4.98
CA ALA A 56 1.08 -9.12 -6.16
C ALA A 56 1.52 -8.38 -7.44
N ARG A 57 2.12 -9.13 -8.38
CA ARG A 57 2.60 -8.61 -9.67
C ARG A 57 1.58 -7.73 -10.44
N PRO A 58 0.27 -8.05 -10.47
CA PRO A 58 -0.72 -7.20 -11.14
C PRO A 58 -0.71 -5.75 -10.63
N PHE A 59 -0.52 -5.54 -9.33
CA PHE A 59 -0.49 -4.21 -8.72
C PHE A 59 0.83 -3.46 -8.93
N VAL A 60 1.91 -4.18 -9.27
CA VAL A 60 3.18 -3.57 -9.71
C VAL A 60 3.04 -3.01 -11.12
N LEU A 61 2.40 -3.76 -12.02
CA LEU A 61 2.23 -3.38 -13.42
C LEU A 61 1.12 -2.35 -13.61
N CYS A 62 0.03 -2.49 -12.88
CA CYS A 62 -1.13 -1.60 -12.90
C CYS A 62 -1.56 -1.30 -11.46
N GLY A 63 -1.36 -0.07 -11.00
CA GLY A 63 -1.86 0.34 -9.67
C GLY A 63 -3.38 0.53 -9.64
N LEU A 64 -3.94 0.47 -8.44
CA LEU A 64 -5.32 0.90 -8.12
C LEU A 64 -5.63 2.32 -8.63
N PRO A 65 -6.91 2.70 -8.78
CA PRO A 65 -7.32 4.09 -8.95
C PRO A 65 -6.62 5.01 -7.95
N ILE A 66 -6.01 6.10 -8.41
CA ILE A 66 -5.28 7.03 -7.53
C ILE A 66 -6.26 7.86 -6.69
N ARG A 67 -7.33 8.32 -7.33
CA ARG A 67 -8.42 9.08 -6.71
C ARG A 67 -9.64 8.19 -6.56
N GLY A 68 -10.48 8.50 -5.56
CA GLY A 68 -11.76 7.84 -5.38
C GLY A 68 -12.62 8.00 -6.64
N PRO A 69 -13.03 6.90 -7.28
CA PRO A 69 -14.00 6.94 -8.37
C PRO A 69 -15.36 7.47 -7.88
N PRO A 70 -16.23 7.92 -8.80
CA PRO A 70 -17.64 8.17 -8.50
C PRO A 70 -18.30 6.96 -7.80
N ALA A 71 -19.27 7.20 -6.92
CA ALA A 71 -19.88 6.15 -6.10
C ALA A 71 -20.64 5.09 -6.92
N ASP A 72 -21.15 5.48 -8.09
CA ASP A 72 -21.82 4.63 -9.06
C ASP A 72 -20.85 3.83 -9.96
N GLN A 73 -19.56 4.20 -9.96
CA GLN A 73 -18.56 3.49 -10.73
C GLN A 73 -18.07 2.25 -9.99
N LEU A 74 -18.47 1.07 -10.48
CA LEU A 74 -18.03 -0.23 -9.95
C LEU A 74 -17.00 -0.94 -10.82
N LEU A 75 -16.64 -0.37 -11.98
CA LEU A 75 -15.64 -0.95 -12.87
C LEU A 75 -14.46 0.00 -13.06
N PHE A 76 -13.26 -0.53 -12.88
CA PHE A 76 -12.02 0.16 -13.21
C PHE A 76 -11.18 -0.70 -14.15
N GLU A 77 -10.65 -0.11 -15.22
CA GLU A 77 -9.70 -0.76 -16.12
C GLU A 77 -8.44 0.09 -16.25
N ARG A 78 -7.27 -0.56 -16.28
CA ARG A 78 -5.97 0.06 -16.56
C ARG A 78 -5.13 -0.85 -17.44
N ARG A 79 -4.50 -0.26 -18.46
CA ARG A 79 -3.57 -0.96 -19.35
C ARG A 79 -2.15 -0.47 -19.17
N ASN A 80 -1.19 -1.38 -19.30
CA ASN A 80 0.23 -1.12 -19.35
C ASN A 80 0.85 -1.99 -20.45
N GLY A 81 1.00 -1.42 -21.65
CA GLY A 81 1.34 -2.17 -22.85
C GLY A 81 0.28 -3.24 -23.14
N HIS A 82 0.73 -4.50 -23.24
CA HIS A 82 -0.13 -5.67 -23.47
C HIS A 82 -0.83 -6.18 -22.20
N PHE A 83 -0.48 -5.67 -21.02
CA PHE A 83 -1.07 -6.08 -19.75
C PHE A 83 -2.30 -5.23 -19.42
N THR A 84 -3.39 -5.88 -19.05
CA THR A 84 -4.63 -5.24 -18.59
C THR A 84 -4.92 -5.67 -17.17
N LEU A 85 -5.29 -4.72 -16.32
CA LEU A 85 -5.89 -4.92 -15.01
C LEU A 85 -7.30 -4.37 -15.07
N GLN A 86 -8.26 -5.15 -14.58
CA GLN A 86 -9.63 -4.73 -14.39
C GLN A 86 -10.05 -5.08 -12.96
N ILE A 87 -10.79 -4.19 -12.32
CA ILE A 87 -11.26 -4.36 -10.95
C ILE A 87 -12.75 -4.09 -10.95
N THR A 88 -13.51 -5.03 -10.41
CA THR A 88 -14.92 -4.86 -10.12
C THR A 88 -15.08 -4.63 -8.62
N GLY A 89 -15.65 -3.51 -8.24
CA GLY A 89 -15.98 -3.16 -6.85
C GLY A 89 -17.29 -3.77 -6.40
N HIS A 90 -17.44 -3.97 -5.10
CA HIS A 90 -18.68 -4.46 -4.51
C HIS A 90 -19.73 -3.33 -4.48
N PRO A 91 -21.02 -3.56 -4.76
CA PRO A 91 -22.04 -2.52 -4.77
C PRO A 91 -22.16 -1.73 -3.45
N GLN A 92 -21.88 -2.36 -2.32
CA GLN A 92 -21.94 -1.71 -1.00
C GLN A 92 -20.66 -0.93 -0.63
N PHE A 93 -19.50 -1.37 -1.12
CA PHE A 93 -18.20 -0.85 -0.65
C PHE A 93 -17.49 0.01 -1.71
N GLY A 94 -17.81 -0.21 -2.99
CA GLY A 94 -17.18 0.43 -4.14
C GLY A 94 -15.85 -0.20 -4.54
N LEU A 95 -15.13 0.51 -5.41
CA LEU A 95 -13.79 0.15 -5.89
C LEU A 95 -12.71 0.52 -4.86
N PRO A 96 -11.67 -0.28 -4.65
CA PRO A 96 -10.52 0.12 -3.84
C PRO A 96 -9.70 1.22 -4.55
N PHE A 97 -9.22 2.22 -3.81
CA PHE A 97 -8.48 3.36 -4.37
C PHE A 97 -7.45 3.96 -3.42
N GLY A 98 -6.52 4.75 -3.97
CA GLY A 98 -5.59 5.58 -3.22
C GLY A 98 -4.76 4.79 -2.21
N GLN A 99 -5.01 5.03 -0.92
CA GLN A 99 -4.29 4.37 0.18
C GLN A 99 -4.77 2.95 0.47
N ASP A 100 -5.87 2.48 -0.12
CA ASP A 100 -6.35 1.11 0.06
C ASP A 100 -5.31 0.08 -0.38
N ARG A 101 -4.39 0.46 -1.29
CA ARG A 101 -3.24 -0.33 -1.71
C ARG A 101 -2.34 -0.79 -0.55
N LEU A 102 -2.39 -0.11 0.60
CA LEU A 102 -1.62 -0.50 1.78
C LEU A 102 -2.09 -1.83 2.37
N VAL A 103 -3.37 -2.16 2.23
CA VAL A 103 -3.94 -3.44 2.69
C VAL A 103 -3.29 -4.62 1.96
N PRO A 104 -3.34 -4.75 0.62
CA PRO A 104 -2.72 -5.88 -0.06
C PRO A 104 -1.20 -5.92 0.11
N ILE A 105 -0.53 -4.77 0.25
CA ILE A 105 0.91 -4.73 0.54
C ILE A 105 1.18 -5.32 1.93
N PHE A 106 0.44 -4.90 2.95
CA PHE A 106 0.60 -5.40 4.31
C PHE A 106 0.34 -6.90 4.38
N LEU A 107 -0.78 -7.35 3.81
CA LEU A 107 -1.19 -8.74 3.86
C LEU A 107 -0.23 -9.68 3.11
N ALA A 108 0.19 -9.31 1.90
CA ALA A 108 1.21 -10.07 1.18
C ALA A 108 2.53 -10.10 1.96
N THR A 109 2.90 -9.00 2.61
CA THR A 109 4.10 -8.94 3.46
C THR A 109 3.99 -9.88 4.66
N MET A 110 2.84 -9.88 5.35
CA MET A 110 2.60 -10.76 6.49
C MET A 110 2.57 -12.22 6.06
N ALA A 111 1.95 -12.55 4.92
CA ALA A 111 1.92 -13.91 4.39
C ALA A 111 3.32 -14.45 4.10
N VAL A 112 4.18 -13.63 3.48
CA VAL A 112 5.59 -13.97 3.24
C VAL A 112 6.35 -14.12 4.56
N ARG A 113 6.14 -13.23 5.54
CA ARG A 113 6.82 -13.31 6.84
C ARG A 113 6.38 -14.51 7.67
N GLN A 114 5.09 -14.85 7.63
CA GLN A 114 4.49 -15.96 8.36
C GLN A 114 4.62 -17.30 7.62
N GLN A 115 5.04 -17.27 6.35
CA GLN A 115 5.06 -18.45 5.46
C GLN A 115 3.70 -19.17 5.43
N SER A 116 2.62 -18.38 5.42
CA SER A 116 1.24 -18.87 5.53
C SER A 116 0.31 -18.03 4.67
N ARG A 117 -0.67 -18.68 4.03
CA ARG A 117 -1.77 -17.98 3.35
C ARG A 117 -2.78 -17.40 4.32
N ILE A 118 -2.86 -17.99 5.51
CA ILE A 118 -3.63 -17.43 6.62
C ILE A 118 -2.75 -16.43 7.34
N VAL A 119 -3.08 -15.15 7.20
CA VAL A 119 -2.41 -14.03 7.84
C VAL A 119 -3.07 -13.75 9.19
N ARG A 120 -2.23 -13.72 10.23
CA ARG A 120 -2.65 -13.47 11.60
C ARG A 120 -2.01 -12.20 12.15
N PHE A 121 -2.80 -11.33 12.77
CA PHE A 121 -2.31 -10.15 13.50
C PHE A 121 -3.22 -9.83 14.69
N GLU A 122 -2.67 -9.19 15.71
CA GLU A 122 -3.39 -8.84 16.94
C GLU A 122 -4.33 -7.65 16.71
N SER A 123 -3.90 -6.68 15.89
CA SER A 123 -4.67 -5.47 15.66
C SER A 123 -4.47 -4.85 14.29
N ALA A 124 -5.53 -4.27 13.73
CA ALA A 124 -5.45 -3.35 12.60
C ALA A 124 -4.49 -2.16 12.85
N ALA A 125 -4.18 -1.84 14.11
CA ALA A 125 -3.16 -0.85 14.45
C ALA A 125 -1.76 -1.25 13.96
N GLU A 126 -1.46 -2.54 13.80
CA GLU A 126 -0.17 -3.00 13.28
C GLU A 126 0.07 -2.56 11.83
N LEU A 127 -0.98 -2.52 11.02
CA LEU A 127 -0.88 -1.96 9.66
C LEU A 127 -0.56 -0.47 9.72
N LEU A 128 -1.21 0.28 10.61
CA LEU A 128 -0.94 1.70 10.79
C LEU A 128 0.52 1.92 11.24
N ASP A 129 1.00 1.14 12.21
CA ASP A 129 2.41 1.18 12.66
C ASP A 129 3.38 0.86 11.52
N THR A 130 3.10 -0.21 10.76
CA THR A 130 3.94 -0.67 9.66
C THR A 130 4.18 0.42 8.62
N PHE A 131 3.18 1.26 8.37
CA PHE A 131 3.27 2.35 7.41
C PHE A 131 3.48 3.73 8.05
N GLY A 132 3.73 3.81 9.35
CA GLY A 132 3.94 5.07 10.07
C GLY A 132 2.75 6.01 10.04
N LEU A 133 1.53 5.47 10.04
CA LEU A 133 0.28 6.21 10.05
C LEU A 133 -0.19 6.48 11.49
N SER A 134 -0.89 7.59 11.70
CA SER A 134 -1.48 7.89 13.00
C SER A 134 -2.56 6.87 13.37
N LYS A 135 -2.62 6.51 14.66
CA LYS A 135 -3.67 5.64 15.22
C LYS A 135 -4.95 6.42 15.57
N GLY A 136 -5.24 7.48 14.83
CA GLY A 136 -6.43 8.29 15.02
C GLY A 136 -7.68 7.53 14.58
N GLY A 137 -8.84 7.88 15.14
CA GLY A 137 -10.11 7.24 14.77
C GLY A 137 -10.47 7.44 13.28
N LYS A 138 -9.97 8.51 12.64
CA LYS A 138 -10.16 8.76 11.21
C LYS A 138 -9.38 7.75 10.37
N GLU A 139 -8.12 7.52 10.69
CA GLU A 139 -7.25 6.56 10.00
C GLU A 139 -7.76 5.14 10.22
N TYR A 140 -8.22 4.81 11.43
CA TYR A 140 -8.83 3.52 11.71
C TYR A 140 -10.08 3.26 10.85
N ARG A 141 -11.02 4.22 10.77
CA ARG A 141 -12.20 4.08 9.89
C ARG A 141 -11.84 3.90 8.43
N ARG A 142 -10.86 4.69 7.95
CA ARG A 142 -10.34 4.55 6.57
C ARG A 142 -9.76 3.16 6.32
N LEU A 143 -9.05 2.62 7.30
CA LEU A 143 -8.47 1.29 7.22
C LEU A 143 -9.55 0.20 7.14
N ILE A 144 -10.58 0.26 7.99
CA ILE A 144 -11.70 -0.71 7.93
C ILE A 144 -12.37 -0.65 6.56
N SER A 145 -12.70 0.53 6.05
CA SER A 145 -13.31 0.65 4.72
C SER A 145 -12.37 0.20 3.59
N ALA A 146 -11.05 0.34 3.76
CA ALA A 146 -10.08 -0.20 2.80
C ALA A 146 -10.09 -1.73 2.79
N PHE A 147 -10.19 -2.37 3.96
CA PHE A 147 -10.35 -3.82 4.06
C PHE A 147 -11.63 -4.29 3.38
N GLU A 148 -12.77 -3.64 3.63
CA GLU A 148 -14.05 -3.99 3.01
C GLU A 148 -14.01 -3.85 1.48
N ARG A 149 -13.41 -2.77 0.96
CA ARG A 149 -13.24 -2.57 -0.48
C ARG A 149 -12.33 -3.60 -1.12
N ILE A 150 -11.23 -3.96 -0.46
CA ILE A 150 -10.29 -4.97 -0.97
C ILE A 150 -10.91 -6.38 -0.91
N PHE A 151 -11.63 -6.70 0.16
CA PHE A 151 -12.36 -7.96 0.31
C PHE A 151 -13.45 -8.09 -0.76
N GLY A 152 -14.27 -7.06 -0.93
CA GLY A 152 -15.37 -7.06 -1.89
C GLY A 152 -14.94 -6.93 -3.35
N ALA A 153 -13.69 -6.60 -3.64
CA ALA A 153 -13.20 -6.43 -4.99
C ALA A 153 -12.92 -7.78 -5.67
N THR A 154 -13.33 -7.90 -6.93
CA THR A 154 -12.87 -8.97 -7.82
C THR A 154 -11.88 -8.38 -8.82
N ILE A 155 -10.70 -8.97 -8.92
CA ILE A 155 -9.60 -8.45 -9.72
C ILE A 155 -9.36 -9.40 -10.89
N PHE A 156 -9.37 -8.84 -12.09
CA PHE A 156 -9.04 -9.52 -13.33
C PHE A 156 -7.74 -8.94 -13.86
N PHE A 157 -6.85 -9.79 -14.37
CA PHE A 157 -5.69 -9.31 -15.06
C PHE A 157 -5.25 -10.28 -16.13
N GLY A 158 -4.50 -9.79 -17.11
CA GLY A 158 -4.14 -10.61 -18.24
C GLY A 158 -3.21 -9.92 -19.20
N THR A 159 -2.74 -10.67 -20.18
CA THR A 159 -1.94 -10.16 -21.29
C THR A 159 -2.56 -10.59 -22.60
N GLU A 160 -2.67 -9.66 -23.55
CA GLU A 160 -3.02 -9.97 -24.93
C GLU A 160 -1.79 -9.82 -25.81
N SER A 161 -1.33 -10.91 -26.42
CA SER A 161 -0.22 -10.90 -27.37
C SER A 161 -0.73 -11.28 -28.76
N ASN A 162 -0.50 -10.41 -29.73
CA ASN A 162 -0.69 -10.72 -31.14
C ASN A 162 0.68 -11.11 -31.71
N ARG A 163 0.95 -12.42 -31.80
CA ARG A 163 2.10 -12.94 -32.57
C ARG A 163 1.54 -13.54 -33.85
N SER A 164 1.56 -12.80 -34.95
CA SER A 164 1.04 -13.30 -36.24
C SER A 164 1.59 -14.71 -36.55
N PRO A 165 0.72 -15.70 -36.86
CA PRO A 165 -0.72 -15.62 -37.13
C PRO A 165 -1.64 -15.81 -35.91
N ALA A 166 -1.12 -16.03 -34.69
CA ALA A 166 -1.88 -16.41 -33.51
C ALA A 166 -2.09 -15.24 -32.50
N LYS A 167 -3.35 -15.06 -32.08
CA LYS A 167 -3.70 -14.23 -30.93
C LYS A 167 -3.70 -15.09 -29.67
N VAL A 168 -2.87 -14.76 -28.69
CA VAL A 168 -2.84 -15.40 -27.38
C VAL A 168 -3.47 -14.47 -26.34
N ILE A 169 -4.53 -14.94 -25.69
CA ILE A 169 -5.21 -14.23 -24.60
C ILE A 169 -4.97 -15.01 -23.31
N HIS A 170 -4.20 -14.43 -22.40
CA HIS A 170 -4.08 -14.93 -21.04
C HIS A 170 -4.89 -14.04 -20.11
N ARG A 171 -5.81 -14.62 -19.34
CA ARG A 171 -6.65 -13.91 -18.35
C ARG A 171 -6.72 -14.72 -17.07
N SER A 172 -6.64 -14.02 -15.95
CA SER A 172 -6.76 -14.56 -14.60
C SER A 172 -7.74 -13.70 -13.82
N ARG A 173 -8.43 -14.31 -12.85
CA ARG A 173 -9.29 -13.62 -11.89
C ARG A 173 -8.93 -14.07 -10.49
N PHE A 174 -9.00 -13.16 -9.53
CA PHE A 174 -8.87 -13.49 -8.12
C PHE A 174 -9.56 -12.47 -7.22
N ASN A 175 -9.90 -12.92 -6.02
CA ASN A 175 -10.20 -12.06 -4.89
C ASN A 175 -8.94 -12.02 -4.02
N PHE A 176 -8.63 -10.89 -3.39
CA PHE A 176 -7.41 -10.81 -2.57
C PHE A 176 -7.54 -11.63 -1.26
N LEU A 177 -8.77 -11.78 -0.78
CA LEU A 177 -9.14 -12.46 0.45
C LEU A 177 -10.27 -13.46 0.12
N SER A 178 -10.14 -14.69 0.60
CA SER A 178 -11.22 -15.68 0.56
C SER A 178 -12.12 -15.54 1.80
N GLU A 179 -11.53 -15.27 2.96
CA GLU A 179 -12.22 -15.07 4.23
C GLU A 179 -11.58 -13.94 5.04
N ALA A 180 -12.40 -13.17 5.76
CA ALA A 180 -11.92 -12.11 6.65
C ALA A 180 -12.67 -12.08 8.00
N GLN A 181 -11.93 -12.21 9.10
CA GLN A 181 -12.47 -12.09 10.46
C GLN A 181 -11.82 -10.90 11.19
N ILE A 182 -12.42 -9.71 11.06
CA ILE A 182 -11.88 -8.47 11.65
C ILE A 182 -12.67 -8.09 12.90
N TRP A 183 -11.99 -8.07 14.05
CA TRP A 183 -12.57 -7.63 15.32
C TRP A 183 -12.28 -6.15 15.56
N SER A 184 -13.32 -5.33 15.67
CA SER A 184 -13.22 -3.92 16.05
C SER A 184 -14.07 -3.67 17.30
N THR A 185 -13.44 -3.52 18.46
CA THR A 185 -14.16 -3.19 19.69
C THR A 185 -13.52 -1.99 20.40
N LYS A 186 -14.35 -1.19 21.09
CA LYS A 186 -13.89 -0.01 21.85
C LYS A 186 -13.32 -0.36 23.24
N VAL A 187 -13.43 -1.62 23.65
CA VAL A 187 -13.13 -2.11 25.01
C VAL A 187 -11.97 -3.12 24.98
N ARG A 188 -10.96 -2.92 25.82
CA ARG A 188 -9.87 -3.90 26.00
C ARG A 188 -10.42 -5.17 26.65
N ALA A 189 -10.65 -6.20 25.86
CA ALA A 189 -10.69 -7.58 26.33
C ALA A 189 -9.66 -8.41 25.55
N ARG A 190 -9.20 -9.52 26.12
CA ARG A 190 -8.31 -10.48 25.44
C ARG A 190 -9.15 -11.23 24.40
N TRP A 191 -8.81 -11.10 23.13
CA TRP A 191 -9.59 -11.60 22.00
C TRP A 191 -8.77 -12.50 21.09
N PRO A 192 -9.41 -13.36 20.28
CA PRO A 192 -8.73 -14.19 19.30
C PRO A 192 -8.00 -13.34 18.26
N VAL A 193 -6.98 -13.95 17.66
CA VAL A 193 -6.13 -13.33 16.64
C VAL A 193 -6.95 -13.07 15.38
N THR A 194 -6.85 -11.86 14.81
CA THR A 194 -7.49 -11.54 13.51
C THR A 194 -6.90 -12.48 12.47
N ALA A 195 -7.77 -13.12 11.69
CA ALA A 195 -7.40 -14.12 10.70
C ALA A 195 -7.94 -13.73 9.33
N LEU A 196 -7.07 -13.75 8.34
CA LEU A 196 -7.43 -13.50 6.95
C LEU A 196 -6.83 -14.60 6.09
N ASP A 197 -7.65 -15.27 5.28
CA ASP A 197 -7.16 -16.26 4.34
C ASP A 197 -6.98 -15.64 2.94
N LEU A 198 -5.80 -15.84 2.37
CA LEU A 198 -5.42 -15.31 1.06
C LEU A 198 -5.62 -16.37 -0.01
N THR A 199 -6.26 -15.98 -1.10
CA THR A 199 -6.55 -16.81 -2.27
C THR A 199 -5.29 -17.18 -3.05
#